data_AF-A0A0F5YG05-F1
#
_entry.id   AF-A0A0F5YG05-F1
#
_cell.length_a   1.000
_cell.length_b   1.000
_cell.length_c   1.000
_cell.angle_alpha   90.00
_cell.angle_beta   90.00
_cell.angle_gamma   90.00
#
_symmetry.space_group_name_H-M   'P 1'
#
loop_
_entity.id
_entity.type
_entity.pdbx_description
1 polymer ?
#
loop_
_entity_poly.entity_id
_entity_poly.type
_entity_poly.pdbx_seq_one_letter_code
_entity_poly.pdbx_strand_id
1 'polypeptide(L)'
;MTTYNIQMVDGVLQVGFADPAQNDQIVRDAAARLEEMSKTGELIGGELLRVNGPCSMPVAFVLAHKVSHLFGAVGVFDPKMGKYVISITHNPNYKLGDCVD
;
A
#
# COMPACT_ATOMS: atom_id res chain seq x y z
N MET A 1 13.41 -10.16 12.99
CA MET A 1 12.37 -10.97 12.32
C MET A 1 11.17 -10.07 12.20
N THR A 2 10.73 -9.79 10.97
CA THR A 2 9.61 -8.90 10.67
C THR A 2 8.43 -9.76 10.26
N THR A 3 7.23 -9.46 10.75
CA THR A 3 6.05 -10.27 10.41
C THR A 3 5.35 -9.80 9.14
N TYR A 4 5.74 -8.62 8.63
CA TYR A 4 5.23 -8.03 7.41
C TYR A 4 6.31 -7.27 6.64
N ASN A 5 6.34 -7.43 5.32
CA ASN A 5 7.27 -6.77 4.42
C ASN A 5 6.57 -5.63 3.68
N ILE A 6 7.22 -4.46 3.64
CA ILE A 6 6.81 -3.30 2.84
C ILE A 6 8.05 -2.64 2.24
N GLN A 7 8.05 -2.47 0.91
CA GLN A 7 9.14 -1.83 0.19
C GLN A 7 8.66 -1.18 -1.10
N MET A 8 9.35 -0.12 -1.54
CA MET A 8 9.16 0.45 -2.87
C MET A 8 10.07 -0.27 -3.87
N VAL A 9 9.48 -0.78 -4.95
CA VAL A 9 10.20 -1.40 -6.07
C VAL A 9 9.63 -0.83 -7.36
N ASP A 10 10.45 -0.14 -8.15
CA ASP A 10 10.07 0.43 -9.45
C ASP A 10 8.76 1.26 -9.43
N GLY A 11 8.56 2.04 -8.36
CA GLY A 11 7.37 2.86 -8.18
C GLY A 11 6.10 2.09 -7.77
N VAL A 12 6.24 0.86 -7.30
CA VAL A 12 5.17 0.03 -6.73
C VAL A 12 5.48 -0.27 -5.27
N LEU A 13 4.49 -0.05 -4.39
CA LEU A 13 4.55 -0.46 -3.00
C LEU A 13 4.26 -1.96 -2.93
N GLN A 14 5.32 -2.76 -2.79
CA GLN A 14 5.23 -4.20 -2.63
C GLN A 14 4.95 -4.51 -1.15
N VAL A 15 3.92 -5.31 -0.89
CA VAL A 15 3.50 -5.73 0.44
C VAL A 15 3.41 -7.25 0.54
N GLY A 16 3.63 -7.82 1.72
CA GLY A 16 3.44 -9.24 1.89
C GLY A 16 3.72 -9.76 3.30
N PHE A 17 3.17 -10.93 3.59
CA PHE A 17 3.46 -11.65 4.83
C PHE A 17 4.91 -12.15 4.87
N ALA A 18 5.47 -12.19 6.07
CA ALA A 18 6.81 -12.70 6.34
C ALA A 18 6.74 -13.79 7.42
N ASP A 19 7.40 -13.59 8.56
CA ASP A 19 7.34 -14.55 9.66
C ASP A 19 5.89 -14.73 10.17
N PRO A 20 5.44 -15.98 10.44
CA PRO A 20 4.07 -16.24 10.88
C PRO A 20 3.69 -15.47 12.15
N ALA A 21 2.58 -14.74 12.10
CA ALA A 21 2.09 -13.95 13.22
C ALA A 21 0.59 -13.68 13.17
N GLN A 22 0.05 -13.16 14.27
CA GLN A 22 -1.34 -12.71 14.37
C GLN A 22 -1.50 -11.27 13.87
N ASN A 23 -2.73 -10.91 13.47
CA ASN A 23 -3.01 -9.60 12.87
C ASN A 23 -2.64 -8.42 13.78
N ASP A 24 -2.68 -8.56 15.10
CA ASP A 24 -2.28 -7.49 16.01
C ASP A 24 -0.79 -7.16 15.87
N GLN A 25 0.06 -8.17 15.67
CA GLN A 25 1.49 -7.98 15.44
C GLN A 25 1.78 -7.48 14.02
N ILE A 26 1.17 -8.09 13.00
CA ILE A 26 1.38 -7.71 11.59
C ILE A 26 0.97 -6.25 11.36
N VAL A 27 -0.13 -5.79 11.98
CA VAL A 27 -0.56 -4.38 11.94
C VAL A 27 0.47 -3.44 12.56
N ARG A 28 1.05 -3.78 13.72
CA ARG A 28 2.09 -2.98 14.37
C ARG A 28 3.34 -2.89 13.50
N ASP A 29 3.78 -4.00 12.93
CA ASP A 29 4.96 -4.06 12.06
C ASP A 29 4.74 -3.26 10.77
N ALA A 30 3.58 -3.41 10.12
CA ALA A 30 3.22 -2.63 8.93
C ALA A 30 3.21 -1.12 9.23
N ALA A 31 2.61 -0.71 10.35
CA ALA A 31 2.59 0.69 10.77
C ALA A 31 3.99 1.24 11.06
N ALA A 32 4.83 0.47 11.76
CA ALA A 32 6.20 0.85 12.08
C ALA A 32 7.06 1.01 10.81
N ARG A 33 6.94 0.09 9.85
CA ARG A 33 7.68 0.17 8.59
C ARG A 33 7.26 1.36 7.73
N LEU A 34 5.95 1.63 7.61
CA LEU A 34 5.49 2.83 6.89
C LEU A 34 5.97 4.13 7.55
N GLU A 35 6.03 4.17 8.87
CA GLU A 35 6.55 5.31 9.63
C GLU A 35 8.05 5.51 9.37
N GLU A 36 8.82 4.41 9.34
CA GLU A 36 10.23 4.44 8.95
C GLU A 36 10.40 4.99 7.52
N MET A 37 9.67 4.44 6.54
CA MET A 37 9.72 4.90 5.14
C MET A 37 9.39 6.38 4.99
N SER A 38 8.48 6.90 5.82
CA SER A 38 8.13 8.32 5.84
C SER A 38 9.29 9.17 6.37
N LYS A 39 10.03 8.69 7.37
CA LYS A 39 11.17 9.39 7.97
C LYS A 39 12.43 9.33 7.10
N THR A 40 12.64 8.23 6.38
CA THR A 40 13.79 8.03 5.48
C THR A 40 13.57 8.69 4.12
N GLY A 41 12.35 9.16 3.82
CA GLY A 41 12.02 9.75 2.53
C GLY A 41 11.85 8.70 1.43
N GLU A 42 11.65 7.43 1.75
CA GLU A 42 11.29 6.40 0.78
C GLU A 42 9.85 6.56 0.27
N LEU A 43 8.98 7.19 1.07
CA LEU A 43 7.56 7.42 0.77
C LEU A 43 7.27 8.91 0.51
N ILE A 44 7.72 9.42 -0.64
CA ILE A 44 7.67 10.86 -1.00
C ILE A 44 6.30 11.39 -1.43
N GLY A 45 5.29 10.54 -1.56
CA GLY A 45 3.98 10.91 -2.12
C GLY A 45 4.00 11.07 -3.65
N GLY A 46 2.87 11.45 -4.25
CA GLY A 46 2.75 11.60 -5.69
C GLY A 46 1.32 11.56 -6.22
N GLU A 47 1.15 11.59 -7.54
CA GLU A 47 -0.19 11.61 -8.13
C GLU A 47 -0.94 10.28 -7.98
N LEU A 48 -0.22 9.16 -8.11
CA LEU A 48 -0.75 7.80 -8.06
C LEU A 48 0.26 6.88 -7.37
N LEU A 49 -0.22 6.13 -6.38
CA LEU A 49 0.50 4.97 -5.82
C LEU A 49 -0.08 3.67 -6.38
N ARG A 50 0.80 2.75 -6.76
CA ARG A 50 0.43 1.37 -7.07
C ARG A 50 0.85 0.46 -5.92
N VAL A 51 -0.07 -0.37 -5.45
CA VAL A 51 0.16 -1.32 -4.36
C VAL A 51 -0.02 -2.74 -4.89
N ASN A 52 0.93 -3.63 -4.60
CA ASN A 52 0.88 -5.02 -5.05
C ASN A 52 1.32 -5.97 -3.92
N GLY A 53 0.63 -7.11 -3.83
CA GLY A 53 0.95 -8.20 -2.94
C GLY A 53 -0.16 -8.53 -1.93
N PRO A 54 -0.05 -9.68 -1.24
CA PRO A 54 -1.06 -10.15 -0.32
C PRO A 54 -1.07 -9.30 0.97
N CYS A 55 -2.27 -8.93 1.42
CA CYS A 55 -2.47 -8.26 2.71
C CYS A 55 -3.71 -8.81 3.43
N SER A 56 -3.73 -8.69 4.75
CA SER A 56 -4.94 -8.93 5.53
C SER A 56 -5.80 -7.66 5.58
N MET A 57 -7.09 -7.82 5.87
CA MET A 57 -8.02 -6.67 5.93
C MET A 57 -7.56 -5.57 6.93
N PRO A 58 -7.11 -5.90 8.17
CA PRO A 58 -6.60 -4.88 9.09
C PRO A 58 -5.38 -4.14 8.55
N VAL A 59 -4.46 -4.84 7.88
CA VAL A 59 -3.28 -4.22 7.27
C VAL A 59 -3.66 -3.31 6.11
N ALA A 60 -4.66 -3.68 5.30
CA ALA A 60 -5.15 -2.84 4.22
C ALA A 60 -5.61 -1.46 4.72
N PHE A 61 -6.31 -1.40 5.87
CA PHE A 61 -6.71 -0.13 6.49
C PHE A 61 -5.51 0.68 7.01
N VAL A 62 -4.47 0.03 7.54
CA VAL A 62 -3.23 0.69 7.98
C VAL A 62 -2.49 1.30 6.78
N LEU A 63 -2.31 0.51 5.72
CA LEU A 63 -1.73 0.96 4.45
C LEU A 63 -2.51 2.17 3.94
N ALA A 64 -3.84 2.03 3.78
CA ALA A 64 -4.73 3.08 3.29
C ALA A 64 -4.60 4.37 4.11
N HIS A 65 -4.71 4.31 5.43
CA HIS A 65 -4.60 5.49 6.29
C HIS A 65 -3.27 6.23 6.07
N LYS A 66 -2.15 5.53 6.00
CA LYS A 66 -0.83 6.15 5.86
C LYS A 66 -0.61 6.72 4.45
N VAL A 67 -0.99 6.01 3.39
CA VAL A 67 -0.70 6.44 2.01
C VAL A 67 -1.70 7.46 1.45
N SER A 68 -2.94 7.48 1.92
CA SER A 68 -3.99 8.37 1.38
C SER A 68 -3.71 9.86 1.60
N HIS A 69 -2.90 10.19 2.62
CA HIS A 69 -2.48 11.56 2.87
C HIS A 69 -1.30 12.00 1.98
N LEU A 70 -0.62 11.06 1.34
CA LEU A 70 0.60 11.31 0.56
C LEU A 70 0.36 11.23 -0.95
N PHE A 71 -0.62 10.43 -1.37
CA PHE A 71 -0.89 10.19 -2.78
C PHE A 71 -2.27 10.67 -3.19
N GLY A 72 -2.35 11.28 -4.38
CA GLY A 72 -3.62 11.75 -4.95
C GLY A 72 -4.59 10.61 -5.27
N ALA A 73 -4.09 9.45 -5.65
CA ALA A 73 -4.85 8.22 -5.87
C ALA A 73 -4.03 6.98 -5.48
N VAL A 74 -4.73 5.87 -5.20
CA VAL A 74 -4.12 4.57 -4.88
C VAL A 74 -4.79 3.47 -5.70
N GLY A 75 -4.01 2.81 -6.55
CA GLY A 75 -4.39 1.61 -7.27
C GLY A 75 -3.90 0.35 -6.58
N VAL A 76 -4.76 -0.65 -6.43
CA VAL A 76 -4.43 -1.95 -5.83
C VAL A 76 -4.47 -3.02 -6.90
N PHE A 77 -3.40 -3.82 -7.02
CA PHE A 77 -3.32 -4.86 -8.04
C PHE A 77 -4.36 -5.96 -7.81
N ASP A 78 -5.20 -6.22 -8.82
CA ASP A 78 -6.08 -7.36 -8.85
C ASP A 78 -5.48 -8.45 -9.78
N PRO A 79 -5.09 -9.62 -9.25
CA PRO A 79 -4.43 -10.66 -10.03
C PRO A 79 -5.36 -11.35 -11.05
N LYS A 80 -6.68 -11.25 -10.91
CA LYS A 80 -7.63 -11.80 -11.88
C LYS A 80 -7.76 -10.89 -13.09
N MET A 81 -7.71 -9.57 -12.86
CA MET A 81 -7.80 -8.57 -13.92
C MET A 81 -6.43 -8.25 -14.55
N GLY A 82 -5.33 -8.50 -13.83
CA GLY A 82 -3.99 -8.12 -14.26
C GLY A 82 -3.80 -6.61 -14.35
N LYS A 83 -4.52 -5.86 -13.50
CA LYS A 83 -4.62 -4.39 -13.50
C LYS A 83 -4.59 -3.86 -12.07
N TYR A 84 -4.19 -2.60 -11.90
CA TYR A 84 -4.40 -1.87 -10.65
C TYR A 84 -5.77 -1.21 -10.65
N VAL A 85 -6.60 -1.52 -9.66
CA VAL A 85 -7.92 -0.93 -9.49
C VAL A 85 -7.83 0.27 -8.53
N ILE A 86 -8.19 1.45 -9.01
CA ILE A 86 -8.23 2.67 -8.18
C ILE A 86 -9.23 2.47 -7.04
N SER A 87 -8.69 2.41 -5.82
CA SER A 87 -9.43 2.10 -4.59
C SER A 87 -9.53 3.30 -3.64
N ILE A 88 -8.67 4.30 -3.83
CA ILE A 88 -8.68 5.58 -3.10
C ILE A 88 -8.37 6.69 -4.11
N THR A 89 -9.10 7.80 -4.06
CA THR A 89 -8.77 8.97 -4.88
C THR A 89 -9.29 10.27 -4.27
N HIS A 90 -8.42 11.28 -4.27
CA HIS A 90 -8.73 12.71 -4.13
C HIS A 90 -8.35 13.47 -5.41
N ASN A 91 -7.84 12.75 -6.41
CA ASN A 91 -7.38 13.29 -7.68
C ASN A 91 -8.51 13.21 -8.72
N PRO A 92 -8.97 14.34 -9.29
CA PRO A 92 -10.09 14.36 -10.23
C PRO A 92 -9.80 13.61 -11.54
N ASN A 93 -8.53 13.30 -11.83
CA ASN A 93 -8.14 12.52 -13.01
C ASN A 93 -8.42 11.02 -12.87
N TYR A 94 -8.70 10.52 -11.65
CA TYR A 94 -8.98 9.12 -11.38
C TYR A 94 -10.32 8.96 -10.66
N LYS A 95 -11.12 7.97 -11.08
CA LYS A 95 -12.36 7.57 -10.43
C LYS A 95 -12.18 6.23 -9.72
N LEU A 96 -12.94 6.01 -8.64
CA LEU A 96 -12.98 4.71 -7.98
C LEU A 96 -13.42 3.64 -8.99
N GLY A 97 -12.67 2.54 -9.04
CA GLY A 97 -12.90 1.43 -9.98
C GLY A 97 -12.21 1.59 -11.34
N ASP A 98 -11.55 2.71 -11.62
CA ASP A 98 -10.71 2.83 -12.82
C ASP A 98 -9.59 1.77 -12.79
N CYS A 99 -9.25 1.23 -13.95
CA CYS A 99 -8.21 0.21 -14.11
C CYS A 99 -6.98 0.81 -14.81
N VAL A 100 -5.82 0.76 -14.17
CA VAL A 100 -4.54 1.32 -14.66
C VAL A 100 -3.44 0.27 -14.68
N ASP A 101 -2.33 0.59 -15.37
CA ASP A 101 -1.16 -0.29 -15.56
C ASP A 101 -0.03 -0.08 -14.54
#